data_AF-A0A5C4MPT5-F1
#
_entry.id   AF-A0A5C4MPT5-F1
#
_cell.length_a   1.000
_cell.length_b   1.000
_cell.length_c   1.000
_cell.angle_alpha   90.00
_cell.angle_beta   90.00
_cell.angle_gamma   90.00
#
_symmetry.space_group_name_H-M   'P 1'
#
loop_
_entity.id
_entity.type
_entity.pdbx_description
1 polymer ?
#
loop_
_entity_poly.entity_id
_entity_poly.type
_entity_poly.pdbx_seq_one_letter_code
_entity_poly.pdbx_strand_id
1 'polypeptide(L)'
;MTELMIGPPDAPTRPAPYDLGDRYRAGSPPVLLTGVQAIARLLVEQREHDRRSGRRTASFVSGYQGSPLGGVDRMLADMPDVLDAHDIRFVPGLNEELAATSVWGSQQPLDPAEATHDGVVGYWYGKAPGVDRATD
;
A
#
# COMPACT_ATOMS: atom_id res chain seq x y z
N MET A 1 -7.74 2.59 48.82
CA MET A 1 -8.37 2.10 47.59
C MET A 1 -8.20 3.20 46.57
N THR A 2 -7.34 2.98 45.58
CA THR A 2 -6.72 3.99 44.72
C THR A 2 -7.75 4.80 43.92
N GLU A 3 -7.74 6.11 44.13
CA GLU A 3 -8.52 7.07 43.37
C GLU A 3 -7.91 7.20 41.97
N LEU A 4 -8.69 6.82 40.93
CA LEU A 4 -8.32 7.05 39.55
C LEU A 4 -8.32 8.57 39.29
N MET A 5 -7.13 9.14 39.16
CA MET A 5 -6.90 10.45 38.56
C MET A 5 -7.36 10.45 37.09
N ILE A 6 -8.63 10.73 36.84
CA ILE A 6 -9.07 11.20 35.52
C ILE A 6 -8.79 12.70 35.49
N GLY A 7 -7.63 13.04 34.91
CA GLY A 7 -7.32 14.42 34.57
C GLY A 7 -8.37 14.99 33.62
N PRO A 8 -8.55 16.32 33.59
CA PRO A 8 -9.49 16.95 32.67
C PRO A 8 -9.18 16.54 31.22
N PRO A 9 -10.18 16.34 30.36
CA PRO A 9 -9.93 16.09 28.94
C PRO A 9 -9.08 17.24 28.40
N ASP A 10 -8.00 16.90 27.69
CA ASP A 10 -7.16 17.90 27.01
C ASP A 10 -8.08 18.85 26.22
N ALA A 11 -7.92 20.14 26.46
CA ALA A 11 -8.66 21.18 25.74
C ALA A 11 -8.51 20.93 24.24
N PRO A 12 -9.56 21.14 23.42
CA PRO A 12 -9.50 20.86 21.99
C PRO A 12 -8.38 21.72 21.39
N THR A 13 -7.24 21.10 21.14
CA THR A 13 -6.16 21.70 20.37
C THR A 13 -6.73 22.00 19.01
N ARG A 14 -6.64 23.26 18.58
CA ARG A 14 -7.08 23.65 17.23
C ARG A 14 -6.40 22.68 16.25
N PRO A 15 -7.16 21.88 15.49
CA PRO A 15 -6.54 20.90 14.61
C PRO A 15 -5.59 21.65 13.70
N ALA A 16 -4.37 21.13 13.56
CA ALA A 16 -3.42 21.64 12.59
C ALA A 16 -4.11 21.74 11.21
N PRO A 17 -3.75 22.70 10.35
CA PRO A 17 -4.33 22.80 9.02
C PRO A 17 -4.27 21.43 8.32
N TYR A 18 -5.43 20.94 7.87
CA TYR A 18 -5.51 19.63 7.22
C TYR A 18 -4.86 19.70 5.83
N ASP A 19 -3.75 18.98 5.64
CA ASP A 19 -3.08 18.83 4.35
C ASP A 19 -3.55 17.54 3.66
N LEU A 20 -3.98 17.62 2.40
CA LEU A 20 -4.36 16.43 1.63
C LEU A 20 -3.17 15.49 1.38
N GLY A 21 -1.95 16.04 1.34
CA GLY A 21 -0.71 15.26 1.23
C GLY A 21 -0.46 14.33 2.41
N ASP A 22 -1.04 14.62 3.58
CA ASP A 22 -0.92 13.77 4.76
C ASP A 22 -1.53 12.38 4.56
N ARG A 23 -2.39 12.21 3.55
CA ARG A 23 -2.98 10.91 3.21
C ARG A 23 -1.97 9.86 2.79
N TYR A 24 -0.79 10.26 2.29
CA TYR A 24 0.26 9.34 1.83
C TYR A 24 1.62 9.64 2.46
N ARG A 25 1.65 10.38 3.57
CA ARG A 25 2.87 10.68 4.32
C ARG A 25 2.91 9.86 5.61
N ALA A 26 3.94 9.04 5.76
CA ALA A 26 4.18 8.28 6.98
C ALA A 26 4.33 9.19 8.21
N GLY A 27 3.72 8.80 9.32
CA GLY A 27 3.79 9.56 10.59
C GLY A 27 2.89 10.80 10.65
N SER A 28 2.08 11.08 9.63
CA SER A 28 1.06 12.13 9.68
C SER A 28 -0.01 11.86 10.76
N PRO A 29 -0.71 12.90 11.24
CA PRO A 29 -1.86 12.75 12.12
C PRO A 29 -2.98 11.89 11.49
N PRO A 30 -4.01 11.51 12.26
CA PRO A 30 -5.17 10.79 11.71
C PRO A 30 -5.79 11.52 10.51
N VAL A 31 -5.98 10.80 9.41
CA VAL A 31 -6.56 11.30 8.16
C VAL A 31 -7.82 10.53 7.79
N LEU A 32 -8.78 11.21 7.16
CA LEU A 32 -9.93 10.55 6.53
C LEU A 32 -9.52 10.00 5.16
N LEU A 33 -9.80 8.72 4.92
CA LEU A 33 -9.52 8.00 3.68
C LEU A 33 -10.76 7.27 3.20
N THR A 34 -10.97 7.23 1.88
CA THR A 34 -11.85 6.21 1.27
C THR A 34 -11.17 4.84 1.29
N GLY A 35 -11.91 3.76 1.05
CA GLY A 35 -11.33 2.41 1.01
C GLY A 35 -10.19 2.28 -0.02
N VAL A 36 -10.34 2.85 -1.21
CA VAL A 36 -9.29 2.85 -2.25
C VAL A 36 -8.07 3.66 -1.82
N GLN A 37 -8.26 4.82 -1.15
CA GLN A 37 -7.15 5.60 -0.61
C GLN A 37 -6.43 4.85 0.52
N ALA A 38 -7.16 4.09 1.32
CA ALA A 38 -6.58 3.26 2.38
C ALA A 38 -5.69 2.15 1.80
N ILE A 39 -6.05 1.57 0.65
CA ILE A 39 -5.19 0.60 -0.07
C ILE A 39 -3.88 1.27 -0.51
N ALA A 40 -3.94 2.45 -1.14
CA ALA A 40 -2.73 3.17 -1.53
C ALA A 40 -1.86 3.54 -0.31
N ARG A 41 -2.49 3.99 0.79
CA ARG A 41 -1.79 4.28 2.06
C ARG A 41 -1.16 3.02 2.67
N LEU A 42 -1.79 1.85 2.56
CA LEU A 42 -1.20 0.60 3.03
C LEU A 42 0.13 0.28 2.33
N LEU A 43 0.21 0.47 1.01
CA LEU A 43 1.45 0.23 0.26
C LEU A 43 2.58 1.14 0.75
N VAL A 44 2.26 2.42 0.96
CA VAL A 44 3.18 3.41 1.52
C VAL A 44 3.66 3.01 2.91
N GLU A 45 2.74 2.66 3.81
CA GLU A 45 3.09 2.28 5.18
C GLU A 45 3.87 0.96 5.24
N GLN A 46 3.63 0.01 4.32
CA GLN A 46 4.45 -1.19 4.23
C GLN A 46 5.91 -0.84 3.91
N ARG A 47 6.14 0.01 2.90
CA ARG A 47 7.50 0.44 2.55
C ARG A 47 8.19 1.11 3.74
N GLU A 48 7.48 1.97 4.43
CA GLU A 48 7.99 2.70 5.58
C GLU A 48 8.24 1.79 6.79
N HIS A 49 7.41 0.77 6.98
CA HIS A 49 7.64 -0.27 7.98
C HIS A 49 8.94 -1.04 7.68
N ASP A 50 9.11 -1.50 6.44
CA ASP A 50 10.32 -2.23 6.03
C ASP A 50 11.57 -1.36 6.18
N ARG A 51 11.51 -0.08 5.77
CA ARG A 51 12.59 0.89 5.93
C ARG A 51 12.98 1.10 7.39
N ARG A 52 12.00 1.21 8.30
CA ARG A 52 12.24 1.31 9.76
C ARG A 52 12.86 0.03 10.34
N SER A 53 12.57 -1.13 9.72
CA SER A 53 13.19 -2.41 10.08
C SER A 53 14.58 -2.62 9.46
N GLY A 54 15.09 -1.66 8.69
CA GLY A 54 16.39 -1.74 8.03
C GLY A 54 16.41 -2.61 6.76
N ARG A 55 15.23 -2.92 6.19
CA ARG A 55 15.09 -3.71 4.96
C ARG A 55 14.88 -2.80 3.76
N ARG A 56 15.59 -3.06 2.66
CA ARG A 56 15.43 -2.40 1.37
C ARG A 56 14.58 -3.25 0.44
N THR A 57 13.28 -3.33 0.74
CA THR A 57 12.28 -4.01 -0.11
C THR A 57 11.73 -3.11 -1.21
N ALA A 58 11.22 -3.68 -2.30
CA ALA A 58 10.33 -2.99 -3.23
C ALA A 58 8.91 -3.58 -3.12
N SER A 59 7.90 -2.86 -3.61
CA SER A 59 6.54 -3.41 -3.75
C SER A 59 6.18 -3.58 -5.21
N PHE A 60 5.64 -4.73 -5.59
CA PHE A 60 5.09 -4.96 -6.93
C PHE A 60 3.58 -5.19 -6.82
N VAL A 61 2.81 -4.39 -7.54
CA VAL A 61 1.35 -4.40 -7.49
C VAL A 61 0.80 -4.71 -8.87
N SER A 62 -0.04 -5.74 -8.96
CA SER A 62 -0.77 -6.04 -10.19
C SER A 62 -2.19 -6.52 -9.88
N GLY A 63 -3.13 -6.19 -10.73
CA GLY A 63 -4.51 -6.64 -10.58
C GLY A 63 -5.34 -6.31 -11.80
N TYR A 64 -6.56 -6.85 -11.84
CA TYR A 64 -7.49 -6.62 -12.93
C TYR A 64 -8.67 -5.77 -12.47
N GLN A 65 -8.96 -4.72 -13.24
CA GLN A 65 -9.95 -3.70 -12.90
C GLN A 65 -11.36 -4.26 -12.73
N GLY A 66 -12.00 -3.85 -11.65
CA GLY A 66 -13.44 -3.61 -11.61
C GLY A 66 -14.05 -3.74 -10.22
N SER A 67 -15.38 -3.60 -10.14
CA SER A 67 -16.08 -3.45 -8.85
C SER A 67 -15.78 -4.60 -7.87
N PRO A 68 -15.50 -4.31 -6.58
CA PRO A 68 -15.46 -2.98 -5.94
C PRO A 68 -14.12 -2.24 -6.05
N LEU A 69 -13.09 -2.86 -6.62
CA LEU A 69 -11.71 -2.35 -6.67
C LEU A 69 -11.38 -1.51 -7.91
N GLY A 70 -12.37 -1.20 -8.77
CA GLY A 70 -12.14 -0.49 -10.03
C GLY A 70 -11.53 0.91 -9.90
N GLY A 71 -11.52 1.49 -8.70
CA GLY A 71 -10.85 2.76 -8.42
C GLY A 71 -9.35 2.63 -8.12
N VAL A 72 -8.85 1.43 -7.83
CA VAL A 72 -7.45 1.21 -7.37
C VAL A 72 -6.47 1.57 -8.46
N ASP A 73 -6.61 1.00 -9.66
CA ASP A 73 -5.71 1.27 -10.79
C ASP A 73 -5.63 2.76 -11.12
N ARG A 74 -6.79 3.43 -11.18
CA ARG A 74 -6.85 4.85 -11.46
C ARG A 74 -6.14 5.65 -10.38
N MET A 75 -6.43 5.35 -9.11
CA MET A 75 -5.78 6.00 -7.98
C MET A 75 -4.25 5.86 -8.06
N LEU A 76 -3.74 4.63 -8.26
CA LEU A 76 -2.30 4.37 -8.34
C LEU A 76 -1.67 5.04 -9.58
N ALA A 77 -2.34 5.02 -10.72
CA ALA A 77 -1.88 5.69 -11.94
C ALA A 77 -1.81 7.21 -11.80
N ASP A 78 -2.70 7.80 -10.98
CA ASP A 78 -2.76 9.25 -10.73
C ASP A 78 -1.75 9.74 -9.67
N MET A 79 -0.90 8.86 -9.10
CA MET A 79 0.09 9.22 -8.05
C MET A 79 1.53 8.73 -8.29
N PRO A 80 2.10 8.87 -9.51
CA PRO A 80 3.41 8.28 -9.85
C PRO A 80 4.55 8.71 -8.91
N ASP A 81 4.57 9.99 -8.50
CA ASP A 81 5.61 10.51 -7.59
C ASP A 81 5.61 9.83 -6.22
N VAL A 82 4.42 9.49 -5.71
CA VAL A 82 4.28 8.78 -4.42
C VAL A 82 4.76 7.34 -4.57
N LEU A 83 4.45 6.68 -5.69
CA LEU A 83 4.87 5.31 -5.95
C LEU A 83 6.39 5.22 -6.10
N ASP A 84 6.98 6.10 -6.91
CA ASP A 84 8.42 6.15 -7.16
C ASP A 84 9.20 6.48 -5.88
N ALA A 85 8.71 7.42 -5.07
CA ALA A 85 9.34 7.77 -3.80
C ALA A 85 9.38 6.61 -2.80
N HIS A 86 8.59 5.56 -3.00
CA HIS A 86 8.43 4.43 -2.07
C HIS A 86 8.75 3.08 -2.71
N ASP A 87 9.44 3.06 -3.85
CA ASP A 87 9.82 1.83 -4.57
C ASP A 87 8.62 0.92 -4.89
N ILE A 88 7.48 1.52 -5.23
CA ILE A 88 6.25 0.81 -5.59
C ILE A 88 6.12 0.77 -7.11
N ARG A 89 6.12 -0.43 -7.68
CA ARG A 89 5.85 -0.65 -9.10
C ARG A 89 4.43 -1.16 -9.30
N PHE A 90 3.58 -0.35 -9.92
CA PHE A 90 2.24 -0.78 -10.36
C PHE A 90 2.24 -1.18 -11.84
N VAL A 91 1.73 -2.38 -12.13
CA VAL A 91 1.52 -2.88 -13.49
C VAL A 91 0.10 -3.46 -13.60
N PRO A 92 -0.83 -2.84 -14.35
CA PRO A 92 -2.18 -3.38 -14.52
C PRO A 92 -2.11 -4.74 -15.23
N GLY A 93 -2.91 -5.69 -14.74
CA GLY A 93 -3.02 -7.02 -15.35
C GLY A 93 -4.05 -7.05 -16.47
N LEU A 94 -3.87 -7.96 -17.42
CA LEU A 94 -4.85 -8.22 -18.49
C LEU A 94 -6.08 -9.00 -17.96
N ASN A 95 -5.85 -9.86 -16.97
CA ASN A 95 -6.86 -10.60 -16.19
C ASN A 95 -6.26 -10.93 -14.81
N GLU A 96 -7.08 -11.52 -13.94
CA GLU A 96 -6.68 -11.88 -12.57
C GLU A 96 -5.51 -12.87 -12.53
N GLU A 97 -5.50 -13.88 -13.39
CA GLU A 97 -4.52 -14.97 -13.42
C GLU A 97 -3.13 -14.47 -13.87
N LEU A 98 -3.08 -13.64 -14.90
CA LEU A 98 -1.83 -13.03 -15.39
C LEU A 98 -1.30 -11.99 -14.40
N ALA A 99 -2.18 -11.25 -13.72
CA ALA A 99 -1.78 -10.37 -12.62
C ALA A 99 -1.14 -11.16 -11.48
N ALA A 100 -1.76 -12.28 -11.07
CA ALA A 100 -1.23 -13.16 -10.03
C ALA A 100 0.13 -13.75 -10.44
N THR A 101 0.23 -14.22 -11.69
CA THR A 101 1.48 -14.74 -12.26
C THR A 101 2.59 -13.69 -12.25
N SER A 102 2.27 -12.44 -12.58
CA SER A 102 3.24 -11.33 -12.57
C SER A 102 3.74 -11.04 -11.15
N VAL A 103 2.84 -11.07 -10.17
CA VAL A 103 3.20 -10.90 -8.75
C VAL A 103 4.10 -12.05 -8.29
N TRP A 104 3.76 -13.31 -8.59
CA TRP A 104 4.60 -14.45 -8.26
C TRP A 104 5.99 -14.37 -8.91
N GLY A 105 6.05 -13.94 -10.17
CA GLY A 105 7.31 -13.74 -10.89
C GLY A 105 8.20 -12.66 -10.27
N SER A 106 7.60 -11.58 -9.76
CA SER A 106 8.33 -10.48 -9.10
C SER A 106 9.06 -10.90 -7.82
N GLN A 107 8.67 -12.03 -7.22
CA GLN A 107 9.22 -12.53 -5.96
C GLN A 107 10.24 -13.66 -6.15
N GLN A 108 10.51 -14.06 -7.39
CA GLN A 108 11.53 -15.07 -7.65
C GLN A 108 12.91 -14.54 -7.26
N PRO A 109 13.78 -15.40 -6.69
CA PRO A 109 15.12 -14.99 -6.32
C PRO A 109 15.90 -14.57 -7.56
N LEU A 110 16.57 -13.43 -7.46
CA LEU A 110 17.53 -12.94 -8.45
C LEU A 110 18.95 -13.29 -7.99
N ASP A 111 19.90 -13.23 -8.93
CA ASP A 111 21.31 -13.25 -8.57
C ASP A 111 21.59 -12.08 -7.61
N PRO A 112 22.19 -12.31 -6.43
CA PRO A 112 22.54 -11.24 -5.50
C PRO A 112 23.40 -10.12 -6.11
N ALA A 113 24.18 -10.42 -7.16
CA ALA A 113 24.97 -9.41 -7.88
C ALA A 113 24.10 -8.48 -8.77
N GLU A 114 22.91 -8.93 -9.17
CA GLU A 114 21.98 -8.17 -10.00
C GLU A 114 20.82 -7.56 -9.17
N ALA A 115 20.57 -8.08 -7.97
CA ALA A 115 19.50 -7.64 -7.10
C ALA A 115 19.74 -6.21 -6.59
N THR A 116 18.77 -5.32 -6.84
CA THR A 116 18.78 -3.94 -6.35
C THR A 116 18.10 -3.77 -5.00
N HIS A 117 17.36 -4.80 -4.56
CA HIS A 117 16.53 -4.83 -3.35
C HIS A 117 16.69 -6.17 -2.65
N ASP A 118 16.44 -6.19 -1.34
CA ASP A 118 16.53 -7.41 -0.51
C ASP A 118 15.38 -8.40 -0.81
N GLY A 119 14.31 -7.91 -1.44
CA GLY A 119 13.15 -8.70 -1.82
C GLY A 119 11.99 -7.82 -2.28
N VAL A 120 10.92 -8.49 -2.73
CA VAL A 120 9.71 -7.83 -3.26
C VAL A 120 8.49 -8.26 -2.47
N VAL A 121 7.73 -7.28 -1.98
CA VAL A 121 6.38 -7.49 -1.43
C VAL A 121 5.39 -7.46 -2.59
N GLY A 122 4.74 -8.60 -2.83
CA GLY A 122 3.75 -8.75 -3.90
C GLY A 122 2.34 -8.40 -3.43
N TYR A 123 1.65 -7.55 -4.18
CA TYR A 123 0.23 -7.26 -3.97
C TYR A 123 -0.56 -7.62 -5.22
N TRP A 124 -1.54 -8.48 -5.02
CA TRP A 124 -2.46 -8.91 -6.07
C TRP A 124 -3.91 -8.61 -5.68
N TYR A 125 -4.71 -8.22 -6.66
CA TYR A 125 -6.16 -8.08 -6.48
C TYR A 125 -6.94 -8.49 -7.73
N GLY A 126 -8.16 -8.98 -7.50
CA GLY A 126 -9.07 -9.45 -8.52
C GLY A 126 -10.51 -9.52 -8.02
N LYS A 127 -11.43 -9.98 -8.87
CA LYS A 127 -12.85 -10.16 -8.53
C LYS A 127 -13.16 -11.62 -8.22
N ALA A 128 -14.19 -11.88 -7.41
CA ALA A 128 -14.53 -13.23 -6.92
C ALA A 128 -14.38 -14.36 -7.96
N PRO A 129 -14.98 -14.33 -9.17
CA PRO A 129 -14.79 -15.43 -10.12
C PRO A 129 -13.36 -15.59 -10.65
N GLY A 130 -12.62 -14.49 -10.81
CA GLY A 130 -11.22 -14.51 -11.24
C GLY A 130 -10.27 -14.85 -10.10
N VAL A 131 -10.64 -14.53 -8.87
CA VAL A 131 -9.93 -14.96 -7.67
C VAL A 131 -10.01 -16.47 -7.57
N ASP A 132 -11.22 -17.04 -7.63
CA ASP A 132 -11.43 -18.49 -7.53
C ASP A 132 -10.55 -19.25 -8.54
N ARG A 133 -10.52 -18.80 -9.81
CA ARG A 133 -9.70 -19.42 -10.86
C ARG A 133 -8.19 -19.23 -10.68
N ALA A 134 -7.76 -18.09 -10.13
CA ALA A 134 -6.35 -17.82 -9.92
C ALA A 134 -5.79 -18.52 -8.66
N THR A 135 -6.67 -19.00 -7.78
CA THR A 135 -6.30 -19.65 -6.51
C THR A 135 -6.51 -21.16 -6.47
N ASP A 136 -7.15 -21.73 -7.50
CA ASP A 136 -7.27 -23.18 -7.73
C ASP A 136 -5.95 -23.75 -8.27
#